data_AF-A0A7M5UZB5-F1
#
_entry.id   AF-A0A7M5UZB5-F1
#
_cell.length_a   1.000
_cell.length_b   1.000
_cell.length_c   1.000
_cell.angle_alpha   90.00
_cell.angle_beta   90.00
_cell.angle_gamma   90.00
#
_symmetry.space_group_name_H-M   'P 1'
#
loop_
_entity.id
_entity.type
_entity.pdbx_description
1 polymer ?
#
loop_
_entity_poly.entity_id
_entity_poly.type
_entity_poly.pdbx_seq_one_letter_code
_entity_poly.pdbx_strand_id
1 'polypeptide(L)'
;MAASRDYDHNNTNGYSSSSSNEDENAGYPFDFLETDFQCIICTMVIRGFTELPCGHAGCKFCIEKWEKQKVACCECQESYDKTKKQESRYNDRKIKHERLARCKQHEQGCTWKGSIADYKDQHRKRCGFRNVRCRLCNQKVVRHETEEHKLTCTHRLVNCTTCGAQYSFINKKKHDDEECKQHCDYWQFGCHEKVCKPNMERHLANSARRHIELVKAHYDRIVRELNTTVNLQSKHITELTTQLERTKLPIATSSSSPTVKQTVKPKTLPRPPIRIYEREEEKQQQPPVNPIRPASAKWDGQKIHEIVFQGETLTFDDVWEILREKKFAKFEEIFQQNPNIVNSLRDDGGYGSTLLMRAVVEDHFDVFVHLMDYPQDFSLVDNHGENVLHFVGWNGEVRHLEKFDQQTIEKLIDGRDKSNSTPLHRAASFNKHDVIRWLLAKGANPELKNNAGRRPDEHLYCDGVTKEIFRSFRSS
;
A
#
# COMPACT_ATOMS: atom_id res chain seq x y z
N MET A 1 -21.63 -5.15 -62.03
CA MET A 1 -20.15 -5.23 -61.88
C MET A 1 -19.80 -4.49 -60.60
N ALA A 2 -19.29 -5.22 -59.62
CA ALA A 2 -18.87 -4.69 -58.33
C ALA A 2 -17.60 -3.85 -58.52
N ALA A 3 -17.57 -2.65 -57.93
CA ALA A 3 -16.36 -1.87 -57.77
C ALA A 3 -16.18 -1.57 -56.29
N SER A 4 -15.33 -2.36 -55.65
CA SER A 4 -14.70 -2.06 -54.37
C SER A 4 -13.95 -0.73 -54.49
N ARG A 5 -14.08 0.15 -53.49
CA ARG A 5 -13.17 1.29 -53.33
C ARG A 5 -12.59 1.23 -51.92
N ASP A 6 -11.38 0.72 -51.87
CA ASP A 6 -10.42 0.91 -50.79
C ASP A 6 -10.24 2.42 -50.54
N TYR A 7 -10.34 2.83 -49.27
CA TYR A 7 -10.00 4.19 -48.84
C TYR A 7 -8.76 4.11 -47.95
N ASP A 8 -7.65 4.55 -48.53
CA ASP A 8 -6.34 4.69 -47.89
C ASP A 8 -6.44 5.52 -46.59
N HIS A 9 -6.11 4.89 -45.47
CA HIS A 9 -5.80 5.57 -44.22
C HIS A 9 -4.32 5.94 -44.21
N ASN A 10 -3.99 7.11 -44.74
CA ASN A 10 -2.75 7.81 -44.41
C ASN A 10 -2.88 9.31 -44.68
N ASN A 11 -3.22 10.09 -43.65
CA ASN A 11 -2.67 11.43 -43.51
C ASN A 11 -2.63 11.85 -42.03
N THR A 12 -1.50 11.59 -41.41
CA THR A 12 -1.00 12.30 -40.24
C THR A 12 -0.69 13.74 -40.64
N ASN A 13 -1.39 14.73 -40.08
CA ASN A 13 -0.74 15.98 -39.66
C ASN A 13 -1.60 16.79 -38.71
N GLY A 14 -0.91 17.34 -37.71
CA GLY A 14 -1.48 17.88 -36.49
C GLY A 14 -2.22 19.19 -36.68
N TYR A 15 -3.26 19.34 -35.87
CA TYR A 15 -3.68 20.65 -35.38
C TYR A 15 -3.61 20.67 -33.87
N SER A 16 -2.78 21.60 -33.43
CA SER A 16 -2.58 22.12 -32.09
C SER A 16 -3.87 22.32 -31.31
N SER A 17 -3.74 22.10 -30.00
CA SER A 17 -4.69 22.45 -28.96
C SER A 17 -5.19 23.90 -29.07
N SER A 18 -6.49 24.05 -29.32
CA SER A 18 -7.28 25.16 -28.82
C SER A 18 -8.62 24.62 -28.34
N SER A 19 -8.90 24.82 -27.05
CA SER A 19 -10.25 24.68 -26.51
C SER A 19 -11.14 25.75 -27.16
N SER A 20 -11.95 25.36 -28.13
CA SER A 20 -13.06 26.16 -28.61
C SER A 20 -14.24 25.23 -28.86
N ASN A 21 -15.43 25.70 -28.51
CA ASN A 21 -16.72 25.02 -28.54
C ASN A 21 -17.20 24.65 -29.96
N GLU A 22 -16.31 24.41 -30.93
CA GLU A 22 -16.64 24.17 -32.33
C GLU A 22 -17.13 22.73 -32.59
N ASP A 23 -16.65 21.76 -31.81
CA ASP A 23 -17.09 20.36 -31.87
C ASP A 23 -18.56 20.15 -31.44
N GLU A 24 -19.17 21.15 -30.79
CA GLU A 24 -20.57 21.07 -30.37
C GLU A 24 -21.57 21.47 -31.47
N ASN A 25 -21.13 21.95 -32.64
CA ASN A 25 -22.01 22.39 -33.72
C ASN A 25 -22.01 21.48 -34.96
N ALA A 26 -21.08 20.54 -35.08
CA ALA A 26 -21.08 19.52 -36.13
C ALA A 26 -22.07 18.38 -35.82
N GLY A 27 -22.21 17.44 -36.76
CA GLY A 27 -22.95 16.19 -36.56
C GLY A 27 -22.52 15.48 -35.28
N TYR A 28 -23.35 14.59 -34.77
CA TYR A 28 -23.06 14.03 -33.46
C TYR A 28 -21.90 13.01 -33.52
N PRO A 29 -20.94 13.03 -32.56
CA PRO A 29 -19.72 12.22 -32.62
C PRO A 29 -19.95 10.78 -32.20
N PHE A 30 -20.64 10.01 -33.04
CA PHE A 30 -20.88 8.58 -32.87
C PHE A 30 -21.03 7.86 -34.21
N ASP A 31 -20.78 6.55 -34.18
CA ASP A 31 -21.02 5.68 -35.33
C ASP A 31 -22.43 5.09 -35.26
N PHE A 32 -23.11 4.98 -36.40
CA PHE A 32 -24.39 4.30 -36.52
C PHE A 32 -24.26 2.96 -37.25
N LEU A 33 -25.22 2.09 -36.99
CA LEU A 33 -25.37 0.80 -37.67
C LEU A 33 -26.14 0.92 -39.01
N GLU A 34 -26.70 2.10 -39.34
CA GLU A 34 -27.52 2.36 -40.54
C GLU A 34 -27.04 3.63 -41.27
N THR A 35 -26.99 3.62 -42.61
CA THR A 35 -26.41 4.67 -43.47
C THR A 35 -27.34 5.86 -43.76
N ASP A 36 -28.65 5.70 -43.57
CA ASP A 36 -29.68 6.62 -44.11
C ASP A 36 -29.76 7.98 -43.38
N PHE A 37 -29.01 8.15 -42.28
CA PHE A 37 -28.99 9.38 -41.48
C PHE A 37 -27.57 9.94 -41.28
N GLN A 38 -26.66 9.56 -42.17
CA GLN A 38 -25.29 10.06 -42.19
C GLN A 38 -25.22 11.40 -42.95
N CYS A 39 -24.56 12.39 -42.35
CA CYS A 39 -24.35 13.66 -43.02
C CYS A 39 -23.34 13.51 -44.15
N ILE A 40 -23.71 13.93 -45.36
CA ILE A 40 -22.86 13.94 -46.55
C ILE A 40 -21.56 14.78 -46.44
N ILE A 41 -21.40 15.59 -45.38
CA ILE A 41 -20.22 16.46 -45.19
C ILE A 41 -19.34 15.94 -44.06
N CYS A 42 -19.89 15.85 -42.84
CA CYS A 42 -19.09 15.46 -41.68
C CYS A 42 -19.09 13.96 -41.41
N THR A 43 -19.78 13.16 -42.23
CA THR A 43 -19.92 11.70 -42.13
C THR A 43 -20.45 11.21 -40.78
N MET A 44 -20.95 12.12 -39.94
CA MET A 44 -21.53 11.88 -38.63
C MET A 44 -23.06 11.93 -38.73
N VAL A 45 -23.76 11.49 -37.70
CA VAL A 45 -25.22 11.55 -37.70
C VAL A 45 -25.72 12.97 -37.75
N ILE A 46 -26.72 13.15 -38.62
CA ILE A 46 -27.32 14.44 -38.94
C ILE A 46 -27.85 15.11 -37.66
N ARG A 47 -27.41 16.35 -37.44
CA ARG A 47 -27.91 17.25 -36.40
C ARG A 47 -28.63 18.42 -37.03
N GLY A 48 -29.93 18.53 -36.77
CA GLY A 48 -30.79 19.49 -37.47
C GLY A 48 -30.94 19.03 -38.92
N PHE A 49 -31.86 18.09 -39.16
CA PHE A 49 -32.04 17.47 -40.47
C PHE A 49 -32.32 18.50 -41.56
N THR A 50 -31.43 18.59 -42.53
CA THR A 50 -31.56 19.46 -43.70
C THR A 50 -31.34 18.63 -44.97
N GLU A 51 -32.36 18.54 -45.79
CA GLU A 51 -32.34 17.83 -47.06
C GLU A 51 -32.28 18.84 -48.21
N LEU A 52 -31.34 18.62 -49.12
CA LEU A 52 -31.19 19.39 -50.35
C LEU A 52 -32.20 18.91 -51.39
N PRO A 53 -32.59 19.73 -52.38
CA PRO A 53 -33.56 19.34 -53.41
C PRO A 53 -33.19 18.08 -54.21
N CYS A 54 -31.90 17.74 -54.27
CA CYS A 54 -31.39 16.50 -54.87
C CYS A 54 -31.58 15.24 -53.99
N GLY A 55 -32.19 15.35 -52.80
CA GLY A 55 -32.43 14.25 -51.85
C GLY A 55 -31.28 13.97 -50.87
N HIS A 56 -30.09 14.51 -51.11
CA HIS A 56 -28.96 14.38 -50.17
C HIS A 56 -29.19 15.19 -48.90
N ALA A 57 -28.94 14.58 -47.74
CA ALA A 57 -29.19 15.17 -46.44
C ALA A 57 -27.91 15.37 -45.60
N GLY A 58 -27.92 16.42 -44.77
CA GLY A 58 -26.79 16.78 -43.92
C GLY A 58 -27.20 17.52 -42.66
N CYS A 59 -26.23 17.73 -41.77
CA CYS A 59 -26.42 18.59 -40.60
C CYS A 59 -26.68 20.02 -41.06
N LYS A 60 -27.68 20.68 -40.46
CA LYS A 60 -28.01 22.09 -40.73
C LYS A 60 -26.77 22.97 -40.73
N PHE A 61 -25.95 22.89 -39.69
CA PHE A 61 -24.72 23.66 -39.58
C PHE A 61 -23.68 23.34 -40.68
N CYS A 62 -23.54 22.06 -41.06
CA CYS A 62 -22.61 21.64 -42.10
C CYS A 62 -23.03 22.18 -43.47
N ILE A 63 -24.31 22.07 -43.81
CA ILE A 63 -24.87 22.58 -45.06
C ILE A 63 -24.77 24.12 -45.09
N GLU A 64 -25.16 24.80 -44.01
CA GLU A 64 -25.05 26.27 -43.92
C GLU A 64 -23.60 26.76 -44.03
N LYS A 65 -22.63 26.01 -43.48
CA LYS A 65 -21.20 26.33 -43.60
C LYS A 65 -20.69 26.12 -45.03
N TRP A 66 -21.08 25.01 -45.67
CA TRP A 66 -20.72 24.71 -47.06
C TRP A 66 -21.32 25.72 -48.04
N GLU A 67 -22.55 26.15 -47.81
CA GLU A 67 -23.26 27.15 -48.61
C GLU A 67 -22.62 28.54 -48.63
N LYS A 68 -21.74 28.84 -47.65
CA LYS A 68 -20.93 30.06 -47.67
C LYS A 68 -19.82 30.01 -48.72
N GLN A 69 -19.41 28.80 -49.11
CA GLN A 69 -18.37 28.57 -50.12
C GLN A 69 -19.00 28.35 -51.49
N LYS A 70 -20.00 27.46 -51.58
CA LYS A 70 -20.64 27.08 -52.83
C LYS A 70 -22.09 26.66 -52.59
N VAL A 71 -23.03 27.18 -53.38
CA VAL A 71 -24.44 26.79 -53.34
C VAL A 71 -24.69 25.62 -54.30
N ALA A 72 -24.12 24.46 -53.94
CA ALA A 72 -24.28 23.21 -54.67
C ALA A 72 -24.12 22.02 -53.70
N CYS A 73 -24.77 20.90 -54.00
CA CYS A 73 -24.62 19.67 -53.20
C CYS A 73 -23.16 19.20 -53.21
N CYS A 74 -22.59 18.85 -52.06
CA CYS A 74 -21.21 18.37 -52.00
C CYS A 74 -21.02 16.98 -52.63
N GLU A 75 -22.09 16.17 -52.68
CA GLU A 75 -22.06 14.81 -53.22
C GLU A 75 -22.29 14.79 -54.73
N CYS A 76 -23.45 15.26 -55.20
CA CYS A 76 -23.81 15.25 -56.62
C CYS A 76 -23.43 16.52 -57.39
N GLN A 77 -22.90 17.55 -56.73
CA GLN A 77 -22.48 18.83 -57.33
C GLN A 77 -23.58 19.65 -58.00
N GLU A 78 -24.85 19.26 -57.87
CA GLU A 78 -26.00 20.00 -58.39
C GLU A 78 -26.20 21.33 -57.65
N SER A 79 -26.31 22.43 -58.41
CA SER A 79 -26.69 23.74 -57.88
C SER A 79 -28.17 23.76 -57.50
N TYR A 80 -28.52 24.45 -56.41
CA TYR A 80 -29.90 24.50 -55.93
C TYR A 80 -30.29 25.87 -55.37
N ASP A 81 -31.60 26.11 -55.28
CA ASP A 81 -32.16 27.28 -54.58
C ASP A 81 -32.26 26.99 -53.09
N LYS A 82 -31.64 27.84 -52.27
CA LYS A 82 -31.62 27.72 -50.79
C LYS A 82 -33.02 27.69 -50.18
N THR A 83 -34.02 28.30 -50.82
CA THR A 83 -35.40 28.34 -50.31
C THR A 83 -36.12 26.99 -50.42
N LYS A 84 -35.63 26.08 -51.27
CA LYS A 84 -36.24 24.76 -51.51
C LYS A 84 -35.68 23.65 -50.61
N LYS A 85 -34.81 23.99 -49.65
CA LYS A 85 -34.32 23.04 -48.65
C LYS A 85 -35.45 22.60 -47.72
N GLN A 86 -35.48 21.32 -47.37
CA GLN A 86 -36.44 20.82 -46.39
C GLN A 86 -35.77 20.66 -45.02
N GLU A 87 -36.38 21.25 -44.00
CA GLU A 87 -36.01 21.04 -42.60
C GLU A 87 -37.12 20.25 -41.88
N SER A 88 -36.78 19.16 -41.18
CA SER A 88 -37.77 18.32 -40.49
C SER A 88 -37.43 18.09 -39.03
N ARG A 89 -38.25 18.67 -38.14
CA ARG A 89 -38.19 18.43 -36.69
C ARG A 89 -38.65 17.02 -36.30
N TYR A 90 -39.52 16.41 -37.12
CA TYR A 90 -39.97 15.03 -36.92
C TYR A 90 -38.81 14.05 -37.08
N ASN A 91 -37.98 14.25 -38.11
CA ASN A 91 -36.78 13.43 -38.33
C ASN A 91 -35.75 13.62 -37.21
N ASP A 92 -35.57 14.85 -36.71
CA ASP A 92 -34.70 15.09 -35.54
C ASP A 92 -35.17 14.34 -34.29
N ARG A 93 -36.48 14.24 -34.04
CA ARG A 93 -37.03 13.49 -32.90
C ARG A 93 -36.87 11.98 -33.10
N LYS A 94 -37.13 11.49 -34.32
CA LYS A 94 -36.94 10.09 -34.71
C LYS A 94 -35.49 9.63 -34.56
N ILE A 95 -34.54 10.44 -35.06
CA ILE A 95 -33.10 10.20 -34.90
C ILE A 95 -32.72 10.17 -33.41
N LYS A 96 -33.23 11.10 -32.59
CA LYS A 96 -32.89 11.17 -31.16
C LYS A 96 -33.38 10.01 -30.31
N HIS A 97 -34.58 9.48 -30.58
CA HIS A 97 -35.27 8.54 -29.69
C HIS A 97 -35.43 7.12 -30.25
N GLU A 98 -35.51 6.93 -31.57
CA GLU A 98 -35.83 5.63 -32.19
C GLU A 98 -34.60 4.92 -32.79
N ARG A 99 -33.41 5.47 -32.58
CA ARG A 99 -32.19 5.04 -33.27
C ARG A 99 -31.06 4.84 -32.27
N LEU A 100 -30.36 3.71 -32.41
CA LEU A 100 -29.29 3.28 -31.51
C LEU A 100 -27.91 3.70 -32.03
N ALA A 101 -27.25 4.60 -31.30
CA ALA A 101 -25.85 4.98 -31.53
C ALA A 101 -24.91 4.08 -30.72
N ARG A 102 -23.67 3.88 -31.19
CA ARG A 102 -22.59 3.35 -30.36
C ARG A 102 -21.64 4.44 -29.91
N CYS A 103 -20.97 4.24 -28.77
CA CYS A 103 -20.02 5.22 -28.24
C CYS A 103 -18.83 5.42 -29.20
N LYS A 104 -18.31 6.65 -29.35
CA LYS A 104 -17.10 6.94 -30.15
C LYS A 104 -15.87 6.16 -29.69
N GLN A 105 -15.86 5.72 -28.44
CA GLN A 105 -14.78 4.93 -27.84
C GLN A 105 -15.00 3.42 -28.02
N HIS A 106 -15.89 2.97 -28.93
CA HIS A 106 -16.15 1.54 -29.11
C HIS A 106 -14.89 0.77 -29.56
N GLU A 107 -14.05 1.39 -30.39
CA GLU A 107 -12.75 0.86 -30.83
C GLU A 107 -11.79 0.66 -29.66
N GLN A 108 -11.96 1.45 -28.60
CA GLN A 108 -11.18 1.35 -27.37
C GLN A 108 -11.82 0.41 -26.33
N GLY A 109 -12.90 -0.29 -26.70
CA GLY A 109 -13.57 -1.28 -25.84
C GLY A 109 -14.91 -0.85 -25.24
N CYS A 110 -15.41 0.36 -25.55
CA CYS A 110 -16.71 0.78 -25.04
C CYS A 110 -17.88 0.05 -25.75
N THR A 111 -18.56 -0.84 -25.04
CA THR A 111 -19.66 -1.67 -25.58
C THR A 111 -21.02 -0.98 -25.61
N TRP A 112 -21.12 0.28 -25.17
CA TRP A 112 -22.39 0.97 -25.03
C TRP A 112 -23.08 1.21 -26.37
N LYS A 113 -24.37 0.86 -26.43
CA LYS A 113 -25.30 1.15 -27.52
C LYS A 113 -26.60 1.68 -26.90
N GLY A 114 -27.17 2.74 -27.45
CA GLY A 114 -28.38 3.35 -26.88
C GLY A 114 -28.86 4.57 -27.65
N SER A 115 -29.92 5.21 -27.16
CA SER A 115 -30.45 6.42 -27.80
C SER A 115 -29.48 7.59 -27.69
N ILE A 116 -29.60 8.56 -28.62
CA ILE A 116 -28.76 9.76 -28.60
C ILE A 116 -29.02 10.60 -27.33
N ALA A 117 -30.26 10.60 -26.85
CA ALA A 117 -30.63 11.27 -25.60
C ALA A 117 -29.88 10.66 -24.40
N ASP A 118 -29.92 9.33 -24.26
CA ASP A 118 -29.22 8.61 -23.18
C ASP A 118 -27.70 8.79 -23.26
N TYR A 119 -27.15 8.84 -24.48
CA TYR A 119 -25.73 9.11 -24.70
C TYR A 119 -25.32 10.46 -24.08
N LYS A 120 -26.06 11.52 -24.39
CA LYS A 120 -25.74 12.89 -23.97
C LYS A 120 -25.89 13.07 -22.46
N ASP A 121 -26.99 12.58 -21.90
CA ASP A 121 -27.36 12.90 -20.52
C ASP A 121 -26.66 11.99 -19.51
N GLN A 122 -26.45 10.72 -19.88
CA GLN A 122 -25.95 9.70 -18.96
C GLN A 122 -24.58 9.17 -19.38
N HIS A 123 -24.49 8.55 -20.57
CA HIS A 123 -23.30 7.77 -20.93
C HIS A 123 -22.05 8.64 -21.11
N ARG A 124 -22.13 9.78 -21.82
CA ARG A 124 -20.98 10.69 -22.07
C ARG A 124 -20.29 11.13 -20.78
N LYS A 125 -21.06 11.31 -19.71
CA LYS A 125 -20.55 11.73 -18.39
C LYS A 125 -19.88 10.57 -17.63
N ARG A 126 -20.33 9.32 -17.85
CA ARG A 126 -19.89 8.13 -17.10
C ARG A 126 -19.02 7.16 -17.89
N CYS A 127 -18.83 7.35 -19.19
CA CYS A 127 -18.06 6.46 -20.04
C CYS A 127 -16.64 6.25 -19.48
N GLY A 128 -16.31 5.01 -19.14
CA GLY A 128 -15.01 4.62 -18.58
C GLY A 128 -13.86 4.75 -19.58
N PHE A 129 -14.13 4.67 -20.88
CA PHE A 129 -13.14 4.79 -21.95
C PHE A 129 -12.88 6.23 -22.40
N ARG A 130 -13.57 7.21 -21.80
CA ARG A 130 -13.40 8.61 -22.17
C ARG A 130 -12.13 9.17 -21.54
N ASN A 131 -11.33 9.88 -22.34
CA ASN A 131 -10.18 10.64 -21.83
C ASN A 131 -10.61 11.83 -20.96
N VAL A 132 -10.02 11.92 -19.78
CA VAL A 132 -10.13 13.03 -18.82
C VAL A 132 -8.74 13.59 -18.51
N ARG A 133 -8.65 14.81 -18.00
CA ARG A 133 -7.36 15.40 -17.62
C ARG A 133 -7.10 15.21 -16.13
N CYS A 134 -5.90 14.75 -15.77
CA CYS A 134 -5.45 14.69 -14.39
C CYS A 134 -5.35 16.11 -13.80
N ARG A 135 -5.84 16.32 -12.58
CA ARG A 135 -5.81 17.64 -11.92
C ARG A 135 -4.41 18.07 -11.46
N LEU A 136 -3.49 17.13 -11.32
CA LEU A 136 -2.15 17.37 -10.76
C LEU A 136 -1.10 17.54 -11.86
N CYS A 137 -1.07 16.66 -12.87
CA CYS A 137 -0.11 16.73 -13.97
C CYS A 137 -0.70 17.15 -15.33
N ASN A 138 -2.02 17.37 -15.42
CA ASN A 138 -2.73 17.77 -16.65
C ASN A 138 -2.63 16.76 -17.82
N GLN A 139 -2.07 15.57 -17.62
CA GLN A 139 -2.03 14.52 -18.64
C GLN A 139 -3.45 14.00 -18.95
N LYS A 140 -3.66 13.62 -20.21
CA LYS A 140 -4.89 12.95 -20.66
C LYS A 140 -4.81 11.48 -20.25
N VAL A 141 -5.80 11.01 -19.52
CA VAL A 141 -5.88 9.65 -18.96
C VAL A 141 -7.26 9.09 -19.27
N VAL A 142 -7.36 7.81 -19.59
CA VAL A 142 -8.64 7.14 -19.78
C VAL A 142 -9.37 7.07 -18.43
N ARG A 143 -10.67 7.38 -18.38
CA ARG A 143 -11.39 7.56 -17.10
C ARG A 143 -11.30 6.34 -16.17
N HIS A 144 -11.41 5.12 -16.67
CA HIS A 144 -11.33 3.93 -15.82
C HIS A 144 -9.91 3.68 -15.28
N GLU A 145 -8.88 4.20 -15.96
CA GLU A 145 -7.47 4.13 -15.55
C GLU A 145 -7.09 5.30 -14.62
N THR A 146 -8.01 6.20 -14.26
CA THR A 146 -7.65 7.36 -13.43
C THR A 146 -7.16 6.97 -12.04
N GLU A 147 -7.65 5.87 -11.47
CA GLU A 147 -7.18 5.40 -10.17
C GLU A 147 -5.74 4.87 -10.25
N GLU A 148 -5.40 4.12 -11.30
CA GLU A 148 -4.03 3.68 -11.57
C GLU A 148 -3.10 4.89 -11.83
N HIS A 149 -3.56 5.86 -12.62
CA HIS A 149 -2.80 7.09 -12.84
C HIS A 149 -2.55 7.88 -11.56
N LYS A 150 -3.47 7.91 -10.58
CA LYS A 150 -3.21 8.60 -9.31
C LYS A 150 -1.99 8.02 -8.58
N LEU A 151 -1.79 6.71 -8.69
CA LEU A 151 -0.65 6.02 -8.07
C LEU A 151 0.67 6.32 -8.79
N THR A 152 0.63 6.44 -10.12
CA THR A 152 1.83 6.66 -10.95
C THR A 152 2.10 8.14 -11.27
N CYS A 153 1.16 9.04 -10.97
CA CYS A 153 1.29 10.46 -11.26
C CYS A 153 2.53 11.05 -10.57
N THR A 154 3.41 11.67 -11.36
CA THR A 154 4.63 12.32 -10.87
C THR A 154 4.36 13.54 -9.99
N HIS A 155 3.16 14.14 -10.14
CA HIS A 155 2.70 15.25 -9.34
C HIS A 155 1.80 14.82 -8.17
N ARG A 156 1.65 13.51 -7.90
CA ARG A 156 0.90 13.03 -6.72
C ARG A 156 1.50 13.59 -5.43
N LEU A 157 0.66 13.90 -4.47
CA LEU A 157 1.09 14.38 -3.16
C LEU A 157 1.58 13.20 -2.31
N VAL A 158 2.73 13.40 -1.68
CA VAL A 158 3.33 12.46 -0.73
C VAL A 158 3.72 13.22 0.54
N ASN A 159 3.72 12.51 1.67
CA ASN A 159 4.13 13.05 2.95
C ASN A 159 5.59 12.67 3.22
N CYS A 160 6.39 13.61 3.74
CA CYS A 160 7.69 13.29 4.31
C CYS A 160 7.48 12.39 5.54
N THR A 161 8.10 11.22 5.58
CA THR A 161 8.07 10.36 6.77
C THR A 161 8.87 10.93 7.93
N THR A 162 9.75 11.88 7.66
CA THR A 162 10.62 12.49 8.66
C THR A 162 10.01 13.77 9.24
N CYS A 163 9.66 14.74 8.40
CA CYS A 163 9.18 16.05 8.87
C CYS A 163 7.65 16.22 8.77
N GLY A 164 6.95 15.26 8.17
CA GLY A 164 5.49 15.33 7.97
C GLY A 164 5.02 16.29 6.87
N ALA A 165 5.91 17.04 6.21
CA ALA A 165 5.54 17.99 5.17
C ALA A 165 4.96 17.29 3.92
N GLN A 166 3.98 17.93 3.27
CA GLN A 166 3.39 17.48 2.02
C GLN A 166 4.03 18.13 0.80
N TYR A 167 4.36 17.34 -0.22
CA TYR A 167 4.95 17.81 -1.48
C TYR A 167 4.59 16.88 -2.65
N SER A 168 4.82 17.33 -3.88
CA SER A 168 4.65 16.51 -5.07
C SER A 168 5.78 15.48 -5.18
N PHE A 169 5.47 14.26 -5.64
CA PHE A 169 6.45 13.17 -5.73
C PHE A 169 7.71 13.55 -6.52
N ILE A 170 7.59 14.33 -7.59
CA ILE A 170 8.72 14.84 -8.38
C ILE A 170 9.70 15.68 -7.54
N ASN A 171 9.22 16.34 -6.48
CA ASN A 171 10.03 17.17 -5.59
C ASN A 171 10.62 16.39 -4.41
N LYS A 172 10.43 15.06 -4.34
CA LYS A 172 10.91 14.25 -3.22
C LYS A 172 12.41 14.39 -2.98
N LYS A 173 13.21 14.23 -4.03
CA LYS A 173 14.66 14.31 -3.92
C LYS A 173 15.12 15.67 -3.41
N LYS A 174 14.56 16.74 -3.97
CA LYS A 174 14.86 18.12 -3.54
C LYS A 174 14.47 18.34 -2.07
N HIS A 175 13.30 17.86 -1.66
CA HIS A 175 12.88 17.94 -0.27
C HIS A 175 13.84 17.20 0.66
N ASP A 176 14.14 15.93 0.36
CA ASP A 176 15.00 15.07 1.20
C ASP A 176 16.42 15.64 1.33
N ASP A 177 16.97 16.21 0.25
CA ASP A 177 18.35 16.69 0.19
C ASP A 177 18.53 18.12 0.75
N GLU A 178 17.58 19.04 0.47
CA GLU A 178 17.77 20.48 0.71
C GLU A 178 16.84 21.07 1.78
N GLU A 179 15.62 20.55 1.94
CA GLU A 179 14.57 21.19 2.74
C GLU A 179 14.27 20.44 4.05
N CYS A 180 14.42 19.11 4.06
CA CYS A 180 14.08 18.24 5.17
C CYS A 180 15.15 18.27 6.28
N LYS A 181 15.04 19.27 7.17
CA LYS A 181 15.94 19.44 8.32
C LYS A 181 15.50 18.58 9.51
N GLN A 182 16.41 17.73 9.99
CA GLN A 182 16.23 16.87 11.17
C GLN A 182 17.03 17.40 12.36
N HIS A 183 16.58 17.12 13.58
CA HIS A 183 17.39 17.40 14.77
C HIS A 183 18.65 16.54 14.77
N CYS A 184 19.77 17.09 15.26
CA CYS A 184 20.99 16.32 15.51
C CYS A 184 20.73 15.15 16.47
N ASP A 185 21.42 14.02 16.26
CA ASP A 185 21.33 12.81 17.09
C ASP A 185 21.65 13.09 18.59
N TYR A 186 22.44 14.13 18.87
CA TYR A 186 22.79 14.55 20.22
C TYR A 186 21.84 15.60 20.82
N TRP A 187 20.65 15.80 20.23
CA TRP A 187 19.62 16.73 20.73
C TRP A 187 19.29 16.49 22.19
N GLN A 188 19.11 15.23 22.59
CA GLN A 188 18.81 14.84 23.98
C GLN A 188 19.90 15.21 24.99
N PHE A 189 21.13 15.42 24.52
CA PHE A 189 22.26 15.86 25.35
C PHE A 189 22.51 17.37 25.28
N GLY A 190 21.73 18.12 24.48
CA GLY A 190 21.79 19.59 24.38
C GLY A 190 22.26 20.15 23.04
N CYS A 191 22.40 19.34 21.98
CA CYS A 191 22.72 19.85 20.64
C CYS A 191 21.46 20.28 19.87
N HIS A 192 21.20 21.58 19.78
CA HIS A 192 19.96 22.11 19.17
C HIS A 192 20.01 22.36 17.66
N GLU A 193 21.03 21.88 16.95
CA GLU A 193 21.17 22.08 15.51
C GLU A 193 20.21 21.20 14.70
N LYS A 194 19.66 21.79 13.62
CA LYS A 194 18.81 21.10 12.65
C LYS A 194 19.53 21.01 11.30
N VAL A 195 19.72 19.81 10.79
CA VAL A 195 20.60 19.51 9.65
C VAL A 195 19.86 18.61 8.66
N CYS A 196 20.03 18.84 7.36
CA CYS A 196 19.49 17.95 6.33
C CYS A 196 20.25 16.61 6.32
N LYS A 197 19.58 15.52 5.96
CA LYS A 197 20.14 14.16 6.00
C LYS A 197 21.52 14.03 5.32
N PRO A 198 21.77 14.58 4.11
CA PRO A 198 23.09 14.48 3.47
C PRO A 198 24.22 15.19 4.22
N ASN A 199 23.87 16.16 5.08
CA ASN A 199 24.82 16.98 5.82
C ASN A 199 25.03 16.49 7.26
N MET A 200 24.28 15.49 7.72
CA MET A 200 24.32 15.03 9.12
C MET A 200 25.68 14.44 9.48
N GLU A 201 26.24 13.54 8.66
CA GLU A 201 27.57 12.95 8.90
C GLU A 201 28.65 14.03 9.06
N ARG A 202 28.61 15.06 8.21
CA ARG A 202 29.55 16.18 8.28
C ARG A 202 29.37 17.00 9.56
N HIS A 203 28.13 17.27 9.98
CA HIS A 203 27.86 17.94 11.25
C HIS A 203 28.38 17.10 12.43
N LEU A 204 28.10 15.80 12.46
CA LEU A 204 28.54 14.89 13.52
C LEU A 204 30.07 14.83 13.60
N ALA A 205 30.76 14.74 12.47
CA ALA A 205 32.23 14.75 12.41
C ALA A 205 32.83 16.06 12.93
N ASN A 206 32.28 17.21 12.51
CA ASN A 206 32.79 18.53 12.92
C ASN A 206 32.48 18.86 14.40
N SER A 207 31.37 18.34 14.93
CA SER A 207 30.91 18.60 16.29
C SER A 207 31.24 17.47 17.28
N ALA A 208 32.00 16.44 16.86
CA ALA A 208 32.24 15.23 17.65
C ALA A 208 32.76 15.52 19.07
N ARG A 209 33.74 16.43 19.20
CA ARG A 209 34.29 16.82 20.52
C ARG A 209 33.22 17.44 21.43
N ARG A 210 32.43 18.38 20.90
CA ARG A 210 31.33 19.02 21.63
C ARG A 210 30.28 18.00 22.05
N HIS A 211 29.94 17.06 21.17
CA HIS A 211 28.99 15.98 21.47
C HIS A 211 29.48 15.07 22.60
N ILE A 212 30.77 14.68 22.60
CA ILE A 212 31.37 13.89 23.68
C ILE A 212 31.32 14.65 25.02
N GLU A 213 31.62 15.96 25.00
CA GLU A 213 31.55 16.79 26.21
C GLU A 213 30.13 16.87 26.78
N LEU A 214 29.10 16.97 25.93
CA LEU A 214 27.69 16.94 26.34
C LEU A 214 27.29 15.59 26.95
N VAL A 215 27.69 14.47 26.33
CA VAL A 215 27.42 13.12 26.86
C VAL A 215 28.09 12.92 28.22
N LYS A 216 29.36 13.36 28.36
CA LYS A 216 30.08 13.29 29.64
C LYS A 216 29.35 14.07 30.74
N ALA A 217 28.95 15.31 30.46
CA ALA A 217 28.23 16.13 31.43
C ALA A 217 26.89 15.49 31.86
N HIS A 218 26.19 14.83 30.92
CA HIS A 218 24.98 14.08 31.20
C HIS A 218 25.25 12.86 32.10
N TYR A 219 26.29 12.08 31.79
CA TYR A 219 26.70 10.93 32.59
C TYR A 219 27.09 11.31 34.03
N ASP A 220 27.90 12.37 34.18
CA ASP A 220 28.32 12.87 35.50
C ASP A 220 27.12 13.28 36.36
N ARG A 221 26.05 13.80 35.73
CA ARG A 221 24.80 14.10 36.43
C ARG A 221 24.07 12.84 36.91
N ILE A 222 23.93 11.83 36.05
CA ILE A 222 23.30 10.54 36.42
C ILE A 222 24.05 9.86 37.57
N VAL A 223 25.39 9.84 37.51
CA VAL A 223 26.20 9.23 38.58
C VAL A 223 25.99 9.95 39.91
N ARG A 224 25.91 11.29 39.91
CA ARG A 224 25.58 12.06 41.13
C ARG A 224 24.20 11.70 41.66
N GLU A 225 23.19 11.66 40.80
CA GLU A 225 21.81 11.29 41.19
C GLU A 225 21.77 9.87 41.78
N LEU A 226 22.39 8.88 41.13
CA LEU A 226 22.42 7.50 41.62
C LEU A 226 23.12 7.39 42.98
N ASN A 227 24.26 8.05 43.16
CA ASN A 227 24.98 8.06 44.43
C ASN A 227 24.13 8.68 45.55
N THR A 228 23.34 9.72 45.27
CA THR A 228 22.42 10.28 46.26
C THR A 228 21.33 9.28 46.66
N THR A 229 20.77 8.54 45.70
CA THR A 229 19.75 7.50 45.97
C THR A 229 20.32 6.35 46.81
N VAL A 230 21.50 5.84 46.45
CA VAL A 230 22.18 4.77 47.20
C VAL A 230 22.44 5.21 48.63
N ASN A 231 22.98 6.42 48.83
CA ASN A 231 23.24 6.96 50.16
C ASN A 231 21.97 7.08 51.01
N LEU A 232 20.84 7.49 50.41
CA LEU A 232 19.54 7.54 51.11
C LEU A 232 19.05 6.15 51.51
N GLN A 233 19.14 5.18 50.61
CA GLN A 233 18.73 3.80 50.89
C GLN A 233 19.61 3.15 51.96
N SER A 234 20.93 3.37 51.93
CA SER A 234 21.84 2.88 52.96
C SER A 234 21.47 3.45 54.34
N LYS A 235 21.17 4.75 54.44
CA LYS A 235 20.70 5.36 55.71
C LYS A 235 19.42 4.70 56.21
N HIS A 236 18.45 4.48 55.33
CA HIS A 236 17.17 3.84 55.69
C HIS A 236 17.35 2.40 56.18
N ILE A 237 18.24 1.63 55.54
CA ILE A 237 18.61 0.28 55.99
C ILE A 237 19.22 0.35 57.39
N THR A 238 20.18 1.25 57.64
CA THR A 238 20.81 1.40 58.95
C THR A 238 19.79 1.77 60.05
N GLU A 239 18.83 2.65 59.75
CA GLU A 239 17.74 3.03 60.65
C GLU A 239 16.89 1.81 61.04
N LEU A 240 16.42 1.04 60.04
CA LEU A 240 15.62 -0.17 60.25
C LEU A 240 16.37 -1.24 61.04
N THR A 241 17.67 -1.40 60.74
CA THR A 241 18.53 -2.37 61.45
C THR A 241 18.65 -1.99 62.93
N THR A 242 18.83 -0.70 63.22
CA THR A 242 18.91 -0.17 64.59
C THR A 242 17.59 -0.34 65.35
N GLN A 243 16.44 -0.17 64.69
CA GLN A 243 15.13 -0.42 65.27
C GLN A 243 14.90 -1.91 65.58
N LEU A 244 15.40 -2.80 64.73
CA LEU A 244 15.34 -4.26 64.92
C LEU A 244 16.19 -4.71 66.12
N GLU A 245 17.34 -4.07 66.36
CA GLU A 245 18.18 -4.37 67.51
C GLU A 245 17.56 -3.89 68.84
N ARG A 246 16.87 -2.74 68.83
CA ARG A 246 16.18 -2.20 70.02
C ARG A 246 14.97 -3.02 70.48
N THR A 247 14.39 -3.85 69.61
CA THR A 247 13.22 -4.68 69.92
C THR A 247 13.57 -6.05 70.52
N LYS A 248 14.85 -6.42 70.57
CA LYS A 248 15.32 -7.67 71.21
C LYS A 248 15.67 -7.43 72.69
N LEU A 249 14.72 -7.70 73.60
CA LEU A 249 15.00 -7.90 75.04
C LEU A 249 15.61 -9.30 75.30
N PRO A 250 16.40 -9.50 76.37
CA PRO A 250 17.21 -10.70 76.55
C PRO A 250 16.42 -11.86 77.17
N ILE A 251 16.48 -13.04 76.54
CA ILE A 251 16.16 -14.31 77.18
C ILE A 251 17.48 -15.05 77.45
N ALA A 252 17.70 -15.36 78.72
CA ALA A 252 18.89 -16.01 79.24
C ALA A 252 18.86 -17.54 79.03
N THR A 253 20.02 -18.07 78.59
CA THR A 253 20.58 -19.43 78.85
C THR A 253 19.78 -20.64 78.34
N SER A 254 20.34 -21.69 77.71
CA SER A 254 21.63 -22.35 77.91
C SER A 254 21.90 -23.40 76.80
N SER A 255 23.20 -23.68 76.63
CA SER A 255 23.82 -24.96 76.24
C SER A 255 24.11 -25.31 74.77
N SER A 256 25.40 -25.66 74.60
CA SER A 256 26.09 -26.46 73.58
C SER A 256 26.28 -25.95 72.15
N SER A 257 27.53 -25.53 71.90
CA SER A 257 28.21 -25.30 70.62
C SER A 257 28.38 -26.60 69.77
N PRO A 258 28.86 -26.54 68.51
CA PRO A 258 30.26 -26.23 68.25
C PRO A 258 30.53 -25.22 67.12
N THR A 259 31.57 -24.45 67.40
CA THR A 259 32.46 -23.67 66.54
C THR A 259 32.62 -24.17 65.09
N VAL A 260 32.48 -23.27 64.14
CA VAL A 260 33.31 -23.24 62.93
C VAL A 260 33.93 -21.85 62.82
N LYS A 261 35.24 -21.76 63.09
CA LYS A 261 36.06 -20.61 62.72
C LYS A 261 36.16 -20.59 61.20
N GLN A 262 35.65 -19.54 60.54
CA GLN A 262 36.14 -19.16 59.22
C GLN A 262 36.66 -17.72 59.28
N THR A 263 37.98 -17.65 59.20
CA THR A 263 38.76 -16.46 58.93
C THR A 263 38.38 -15.88 57.57
N VAL A 264 37.76 -14.70 57.55
CA VAL A 264 37.54 -13.95 56.31
C VAL A 264 38.79 -13.12 56.02
N LYS A 265 39.65 -13.62 55.11
CA LYS A 265 40.65 -12.78 54.44
C LYS A 265 39.91 -11.80 53.49
N PRO A 266 40.41 -10.56 53.29
CA PRO A 266 39.83 -9.64 52.33
C PRO A 266 39.96 -10.22 50.92
N LYS A 267 38.83 -10.56 50.28
CA LYS A 267 38.80 -10.95 48.87
C LYS A 267 38.99 -9.69 48.02
N THR A 268 40.19 -9.57 47.45
CA THR A 268 40.41 -8.75 46.25
C THR A 268 39.47 -9.21 45.14
N LEU A 269 38.70 -8.27 44.59
CA LEU A 269 37.81 -8.51 43.46
C LEU A 269 38.63 -8.97 42.23
N PRO A 270 38.16 -9.99 41.49
CA PRO A 270 38.84 -10.43 40.28
C PRO A 270 38.72 -9.37 39.18
N ARG A 271 39.84 -9.03 38.53
CA ARG A 271 39.83 -8.36 37.22
C ARG A 271 39.22 -9.31 36.19
N PRO A 272 38.24 -8.89 35.38
CA PRO A 272 37.83 -9.65 34.22
C PRO A 272 38.88 -9.52 33.09
N PRO A 273 38.96 -10.52 32.19
CA PRO A 273 39.99 -10.58 31.14
C PRO A 273 39.75 -9.51 30.07
N ILE A 274 40.85 -8.93 29.60
CA ILE A 274 40.89 -8.12 28.38
C ILE A 274 40.64 -9.07 27.21
N ARG A 275 39.44 -9.03 26.62
CA ARG A 275 39.21 -9.53 25.26
C ARG A 275 39.24 -8.35 24.32
N ILE A 276 40.30 -8.28 23.53
CA ILE A 276 40.40 -7.48 22.33
C ILE A 276 39.47 -8.15 21.32
N TYR A 277 38.41 -7.48 20.88
CA TYR A 277 37.83 -7.69 19.56
C TYR A 277 37.20 -6.39 19.07
N GLU A 278 37.36 -6.21 17.76
CA GLU A 278 37.07 -5.05 16.95
C GLU A 278 35.57 -4.79 16.78
N ARG A 279 35.28 -3.56 16.32
CA ARG A 279 34.03 -2.93 15.88
C ARG A 279 32.80 -3.84 15.69
N GLU A 280 31.70 -3.45 16.33
CA GLU A 280 30.39 -3.28 15.70
C GLU A 280 29.48 -2.34 16.53
N GLU A 281 28.93 -1.33 15.82
CA GLU A 281 27.66 -0.60 15.95
C GLU A 281 27.15 0.00 17.29
N GLU A 282 26.85 1.31 17.25
CA GLU A 282 25.98 2.02 18.21
C GLU A 282 24.58 2.23 17.62
N LYS A 283 23.55 1.82 18.39
CA LYS A 283 22.19 2.38 18.35
C LYS A 283 21.99 3.29 19.57
N GLN A 284 21.30 4.42 19.41
CA GLN A 284 20.73 5.22 20.51
C GLN A 284 19.20 5.30 20.42
N GLN A 285 18.57 5.36 21.59
CA GLN A 285 17.14 5.19 21.89
C GLN A 285 16.34 6.52 22.02
N GLN A 286 15.01 6.36 22.03
CA GLN A 286 13.89 7.30 22.23
C GLN A 286 13.77 7.95 23.63
N PRO A 287 12.88 8.96 23.81
CA PRO A 287 11.98 9.01 24.99
C PRO A 287 10.55 9.57 24.68
N PRO A 288 9.57 9.58 25.63
CA PRO A 288 9.42 8.86 26.89
C PRO A 288 8.11 8.03 27.02
N VAL A 289 8.08 7.25 28.10
CA VAL A 289 7.23 6.12 28.45
C VAL A 289 6.16 6.52 29.49
N ASN A 290 5.03 5.80 29.56
CA ASN A 290 4.44 5.42 30.85
C ASN A 290 4.34 3.87 30.92
N PRO A 291 4.55 3.27 32.10
CA PRO A 291 5.38 2.08 32.32
C PRO A 291 4.51 0.83 32.56
N ILE A 292 4.92 -0.39 32.20
CA ILE A 292 5.94 -1.25 32.80
C ILE A 292 6.48 -2.14 31.66
N ARG A 293 7.75 -2.03 31.21
CA ARG A 293 9.00 -2.63 31.72
C ARG A 293 9.15 -4.16 31.49
N PRO A 294 10.41 -4.62 31.36
CA PRO A 294 11.06 -5.12 30.15
C PRO A 294 11.12 -6.67 30.17
N ALA A 295 11.49 -7.40 29.11
CA ALA A 295 12.76 -7.34 28.42
C ALA A 295 12.67 -8.16 27.13
N SER A 296 13.57 -7.82 26.21
CA SER A 296 14.10 -8.70 25.18
C SER A 296 14.35 -10.12 25.69
N ALA A 297 13.34 -10.98 25.59
CA ALA A 297 13.56 -12.39 25.36
C ALA A 297 13.66 -12.53 23.84
N LYS A 298 14.85 -12.85 23.33
CA LYS A 298 14.89 -13.65 22.12
C LYS A 298 14.04 -14.88 22.43
N TRP A 299 12.91 -15.04 21.75
CA TRP A 299 12.03 -16.18 21.94
C TRP A 299 12.80 -17.47 21.65
N ASP A 300 12.63 -18.47 22.50
CA ASP A 300 13.43 -19.71 22.56
C ASP A 300 12.88 -20.84 21.67
N GLY A 301 11.83 -20.60 20.88
CA GLY A 301 11.37 -21.56 19.88
C GLY A 301 10.27 -22.52 20.34
N GLN A 302 9.72 -22.42 21.54
CA GLN A 302 8.72 -23.40 21.99
C GLN A 302 7.30 -23.08 21.44
N LYS A 303 6.95 -23.72 20.32
CA LYS A 303 5.58 -23.78 19.80
C LYS A 303 4.69 -24.47 20.83
N ILE A 304 3.52 -23.89 21.13
CA ILE A 304 2.50 -24.48 22.00
C ILE A 304 1.22 -24.74 21.21
N HIS A 305 0.49 -25.79 21.57
CA HIS A 305 -0.78 -26.16 20.91
C HIS A 305 -2.00 -25.85 21.80
N GLU A 306 -1.76 -25.63 23.10
CA GLU A 306 -2.77 -25.32 24.09
C GLU A 306 -2.24 -24.32 25.11
N ILE A 307 -3.14 -23.61 25.76
CA ILE A 307 -2.87 -22.73 26.90
C ILE A 307 -3.82 -23.09 28.05
N VAL A 308 -3.43 -22.74 29.28
CA VAL A 308 -4.33 -22.81 30.42
C VAL A 308 -4.83 -21.39 30.72
N PHE A 309 -6.15 -21.21 30.74
CA PHE A 309 -6.81 -19.96 31.07
C PHE A 309 -7.89 -20.22 32.12
N GLN A 310 -7.77 -19.59 33.29
CA GLN A 310 -8.72 -19.74 34.40
C GLN A 310 -8.99 -21.21 34.83
N GLY A 311 -8.01 -22.10 34.62
CA GLY A 311 -8.14 -23.53 34.96
C GLY A 311 -8.73 -24.40 33.84
N GLU A 312 -9.13 -23.81 32.71
CA GLU A 312 -9.53 -24.52 31.50
C GLU A 312 -8.35 -24.57 30.51
N THR A 313 -8.19 -25.71 29.83
CA THR A 313 -7.25 -25.83 28.72
C THR A 313 -7.94 -25.37 27.45
N LEU A 314 -7.42 -24.33 26.80
CA LEU A 314 -7.89 -23.83 25.51
C LEU A 314 -6.90 -24.22 24.42
N THR A 315 -7.41 -24.81 23.34
CA THR A 315 -6.65 -25.15 22.13
C THR A 315 -6.52 -23.93 21.20
N PHE A 316 -5.75 -24.09 20.10
CA PHE A 316 -5.74 -23.09 19.03
C PHE A 316 -7.15 -22.77 18.52
N ASP A 317 -7.96 -23.79 18.27
CA ASP A 317 -9.31 -23.62 17.73
C ASP A 317 -10.24 -22.91 18.72
N ASP A 318 -10.13 -23.19 20.03
CA ASP A 318 -10.92 -22.47 21.04
C ASP A 318 -10.59 -20.98 21.07
N VAL A 319 -9.30 -20.63 21.00
CA VAL A 319 -8.83 -19.24 20.94
C VAL A 319 -9.24 -18.60 19.62
N TRP A 320 -9.20 -19.35 18.52
CA TRP A 320 -9.64 -18.89 17.20
C TRP A 320 -11.14 -18.59 17.18
N GLU A 321 -11.98 -19.44 17.78
CA GLU A 321 -13.42 -19.22 17.88
C GLU A 321 -13.77 -17.96 18.66
N ILE A 322 -13.06 -17.67 19.76
CA ILE A 322 -13.21 -16.43 20.53
C ILE A 322 -12.95 -15.21 19.63
N LEU A 323 -11.88 -15.26 18.84
CA LEU A 323 -11.52 -14.19 17.90
C LEU A 323 -12.54 -14.06 16.75
N ARG A 324 -12.95 -15.19 16.16
CA ARG A 324 -13.92 -15.26 15.06
C ARG A 324 -15.29 -14.70 15.45
N GLU A 325 -15.72 -14.98 16.67
CA GLU A 325 -16.94 -14.41 17.27
C GLU A 325 -16.76 -12.97 17.77
N LYS A 326 -15.58 -12.36 17.55
CA LYS A 326 -15.23 -10.98 17.91
C LYS A 326 -15.33 -10.71 19.41
N LYS A 327 -15.10 -11.72 20.24
CA LYS A 327 -15.04 -11.62 21.70
C LYS A 327 -13.68 -11.07 22.14
N PHE A 328 -13.31 -9.91 21.61
CA PHE A 328 -11.98 -9.29 21.78
C PHE A 328 -11.63 -9.00 23.24
N ALA A 329 -12.59 -8.63 24.08
CA ALA A 329 -12.35 -8.45 25.51
C ALA A 329 -11.88 -9.75 26.19
N LYS A 330 -12.48 -10.89 25.85
CA LYS A 330 -12.04 -12.20 26.36
C LYS A 330 -10.65 -12.55 25.83
N PHE A 331 -10.38 -12.25 24.55
CA PHE A 331 -9.04 -12.44 23.99
C PHE A 331 -7.98 -11.57 24.68
N GLU A 332 -8.32 -10.33 25.03
CA GLU A 332 -7.43 -9.44 25.77
C GLU A 332 -7.09 -9.98 27.16
N GLU A 333 -8.08 -10.53 27.89
CA GLU A 333 -7.83 -11.23 29.16
C GLU A 333 -6.91 -12.44 28.99
N ILE A 334 -7.12 -13.23 27.94
CA ILE A 334 -6.27 -14.38 27.59
C ILE A 334 -4.84 -13.91 27.30
N PHE A 335 -4.69 -12.83 26.54
CA PHE A 335 -3.40 -12.25 26.19
C PHE A 335 -2.67 -11.70 27.43
N GLN A 336 -3.37 -11.05 28.36
CA GLN A 336 -2.77 -10.57 29.61
C GLN A 336 -2.17 -11.70 30.46
N GLN A 337 -2.81 -12.88 30.46
CA GLN A 337 -2.28 -14.08 31.13
C GLN A 337 -1.20 -14.78 30.31
N ASN A 338 -1.26 -14.69 28.98
CA ASN A 338 -0.34 -15.33 28.04
C ASN A 338 0.21 -14.32 27.00
N PRO A 339 1.13 -13.42 27.37
CA PRO A 339 1.53 -12.28 26.52
C PRO A 339 2.18 -12.63 25.17
N ASN A 340 2.61 -13.89 24.99
CA ASN A 340 3.22 -14.36 23.76
C ASN A 340 2.27 -15.21 22.90
N ILE A 341 1.00 -15.37 23.30
CA ILE A 341 0.05 -16.29 22.65
C ILE A 341 -0.07 -16.08 21.15
N VAL A 342 -0.06 -14.82 20.69
CA VAL A 342 -0.13 -14.44 19.27
C VAL A 342 1.03 -15.00 18.43
N ASN A 343 2.18 -15.24 19.07
CA ASN A 343 3.40 -15.74 18.45
C ASN A 343 3.79 -17.15 18.89
N SER A 344 3.22 -17.74 19.95
CA SER A 344 3.58 -19.08 20.43
C SER A 344 2.52 -20.14 20.11
N LEU A 345 1.25 -19.76 20.13
CA LEU A 345 0.14 -20.67 19.84
C LEU A 345 0.16 -21.04 18.35
N ARG A 346 0.09 -22.34 18.07
CA ARG A 346 0.13 -22.89 16.72
C ARG A 346 -1.01 -23.86 16.50
N ASP A 347 -1.59 -23.73 15.31
CA ASP A 347 -2.57 -24.68 14.79
C ASP A 347 -2.02 -26.11 14.84
N ASP A 348 -2.73 -26.99 15.52
CA ASP A 348 -2.44 -28.41 15.64
C ASP A 348 -3.02 -29.24 14.48
N GLY A 349 -3.87 -28.64 13.64
CA GLY A 349 -4.48 -29.21 12.43
C GLY A 349 -3.50 -29.47 11.26
N GLY A 350 -2.20 -29.57 11.54
CA GLY A 350 -1.16 -29.97 10.59
C GLY A 350 -0.40 -28.79 9.95
N TYR A 351 -1.02 -27.63 9.79
CA TYR A 351 -0.37 -26.46 9.20
C TYR A 351 0.58 -25.74 10.15
N GLY A 352 0.34 -25.75 11.47
CA GLY A 352 1.21 -25.01 12.40
C GLY A 352 1.24 -23.51 12.11
N SER A 353 0.11 -22.95 11.70
CA SER A 353 -0.06 -21.52 11.41
C SER A 353 -0.26 -20.70 12.69
N THR A 354 0.02 -19.40 12.64
CA THR A 354 -0.32 -18.46 13.73
C THR A 354 -1.77 -17.98 13.61
N LEU A 355 -2.31 -17.38 14.66
CA LEU A 355 -3.65 -16.75 14.63
C LEU A 355 -3.75 -15.69 13.52
N LEU A 356 -2.69 -14.91 13.30
CA LEU A 356 -2.63 -13.91 12.24
C LEU A 356 -2.69 -14.53 10.84
N MET A 357 -1.97 -15.64 10.61
CA MET A 357 -2.01 -16.38 9.34
C MET A 357 -3.42 -16.93 9.08
N ARG A 358 -4.08 -17.50 10.10
CA ARG A 358 -5.45 -18.01 9.96
C ARG A 358 -6.44 -16.90 9.59
N ALA A 359 -6.29 -15.69 10.16
CA ALA A 359 -7.10 -14.54 9.80
C ALA A 359 -6.97 -14.13 8.32
N VAL A 360 -5.77 -14.25 7.75
CA VAL A 360 -5.55 -14.00 6.32
C VAL A 360 -6.19 -15.09 5.45
N VAL A 361 -6.06 -16.36 5.82
CA VAL A 361 -6.63 -17.49 5.07
C VAL A 361 -8.16 -17.46 5.06
N GLU A 362 -8.79 -17.08 6.16
CA GLU A 362 -10.26 -17.01 6.29
C GLU A 362 -10.83 -15.63 5.89
N ASP A 363 -10.00 -14.69 5.44
CA ASP A 363 -10.38 -13.31 5.10
C ASP A 363 -11.12 -12.54 6.24
N HIS A 364 -10.78 -12.87 7.50
CA HIS A 364 -11.31 -12.21 8.69
C HIS A 364 -10.53 -10.92 8.99
N PHE A 365 -10.75 -9.89 8.17
CA PHE A 365 -9.98 -8.65 8.20
C PHE A 365 -10.05 -7.86 9.51
N ASP A 366 -11.18 -7.88 10.19
CA ASP A 366 -11.34 -7.22 11.49
C ASP A 366 -10.59 -7.94 12.61
N VAL A 367 -10.62 -9.27 12.62
CA VAL A 367 -9.77 -10.09 13.50
C VAL A 367 -8.30 -9.84 13.21
N PHE A 368 -7.91 -9.78 11.94
CA PHE A 368 -6.56 -9.46 11.53
C PHE A 368 -6.12 -8.08 12.07
N VAL A 369 -6.93 -7.04 11.88
CA VAL A 369 -6.61 -5.69 12.37
C VAL A 369 -6.49 -5.68 13.89
N HIS A 370 -7.38 -6.37 14.60
CA HIS A 370 -7.30 -6.49 16.05
C HIS A 370 -6.02 -7.22 16.50
N LEU A 371 -5.64 -8.33 15.85
CA LEU A 371 -4.42 -9.05 16.17
C LEU A 371 -3.15 -8.20 15.92
N MET A 372 -3.18 -7.30 14.93
CA MET A 372 -2.07 -6.38 14.64
C MET A 372 -1.82 -5.34 15.75
N ASP A 373 -2.76 -5.14 16.67
CA ASP A 373 -2.57 -4.28 17.84
C ASP A 373 -1.64 -4.91 18.90
N TYR A 374 -1.35 -6.21 18.78
CA TYR A 374 -0.46 -6.96 19.67
C TYR A 374 0.94 -7.12 19.06
N PRO A 375 2.00 -7.39 19.87
CA PRO A 375 3.36 -7.56 19.35
C PRO A 375 3.50 -8.78 18.45
N GLN A 376 3.44 -8.59 17.12
CA GLN A 376 3.55 -9.66 16.13
C GLN A 376 5.01 -9.95 15.76
N ASP A 377 5.36 -11.23 15.64
CA ASP A 377 6.59 -11.68 14.98
C ASP A 377 6.28 -12.21 13.58
N PHE A 378 6.47 -11.35 12.57
CA PHE A 378 6.20 -11.70 11.17
C PHE A 378 7.26 -12.63 10.56
N SER A 379 8.37 -12.90 11.26
CA SER A 379 9.39 -13.84 10.77
C SER A 379 8.96 -15.30 10.91
N LEU A 380 7.88 -15.55 11.66
CA LEU A 380 7.33 -16.87 11.86
C LEU A 380 6.81 -17.48 10.55
N VAL A 381 7.07 -18.77 10.41
CA VAL A 381 6.57 -19.60 9.32
C VAL A 381 5.79 -20.78 9.85
N ASP A 382 4.87 -21.27 9.03
CA ASP A 382 4.09 -22.47 9.32
C ASP A 382 4.94 -23.76 9.17
N ASN A 383 4.31 -24.92 9.26
CA ASN A 383 4.97 -26.21 9.07
C ASN A 383 5.40 -26.49 7.61
N HIS A 384 4.90 -25.73 6.63
CA HIS A 384 5.32 -25.78 5.23
C HIS A 384 6.43 -24.77 4.92
N GLY A 385 6.86 -23.96 5.90
CA GLY A 385 7.82 -22.88 5.70
C GLY A 385 7.20 -21.62 5.10
N GLU A 386 5.88 -21.53 5.07
CA GLU A 386 5.14 -20.40 4.54
C GLU A 386 5.08 -19.27 5.57
N ASN A 387 5.48 -18.07 5.14
CA ASN A 387 5.28 -16.85 5.92
C ASN A 387 3.87 -16.28 5.71
N VAL A 388 3.49 -15.24 6.46
CA VAL A 388 2.15 -14.63 6.40
C VAL A 388 1.73 -14.18 4.99
N LEU A 389 2.67 -13.78 4.13
CA LEU A 389 2.38 -13.34 2.76
C LEU A 389 2.09 -14.49 1.79
N HIS A 390 2.38 -15.75 2.13
CA HIS A 390 1.99 -16.89 1.28
C HIS A 390 0.48 -17.12 1.31
N PHE A 391 -0.16 -16.84 2.44
CA PHE A 391 -1.56 -17.18 2.71
C PHE A 391 -2.58 -16.32 1.94
N VAL A 392 -2.19 -15.13 1.46
CA VAL A 392 -3.04 -14.31 0.58
C VAL A 392 -3.30 -14.95 -0.78
N GLY A 393 -2.58 -16.02 -1.15
CA GLY A 393 -2.91 -16.82 -2.33
C GLY A 393 -4.25 -17.55 -2.24
N TRP A 394 -4.76 -17.85 -1.04
CA TRP A 394 -5.94 -18.71 -0.84
C TRP A 394 -7.26 -17.94 -0.93
N ASN A 395 -7.65 -17.26 0.15
CA ASN A 395 -8.81 -16.35 0.16
C ASN A 395 -8.46 -14.93 0.63
N GLY A 396 -7.21 -14.69 1.03
CA GLY A 396 -6.81 -13.39 1.56
C GLY A 396 -6.87 -12.29 0.49
N GLU A 397 -7.48 -11.17 0.87
CA GLU A 397 -7.58 -9.99 0.01
C GLU A 397 -6.39 -9.04 0.16
N VAL A 398 -6.14 -8.21 -0.86
CA VAL A 398 -5.06 -7.20 -0.88
C VAL A 398 -5.10 -6.27 0.34
N ARG A 399 -6.29 -6.01 0.90
CA ARG A 399 -6.48 -5.19 2.11
C ARG A 399 -5.64 -5.66 3.31
N HIS A 400 -5.39 -6.97 3.45
CA HIS A 400 -4.52 -7.51 4.50
C HIS A 400 -3.07 -7.07 4.30
N LEU A 401 -2.60 -7.11 3.05
CA LEU A 401 -1.24 -6.76 2.65
C LEU A 401 -0.95 -5.27 2.88
N GLU A 402 -1.95 -4.41 2.67
CA GLU A 402 -1.83 -2.96 2.87
C GLU A 402 -1.63 -2.53 4.33
N LYS A 403 -1.84 -3.45 5.29
CA LYS A 403 -1.62 -3.17 6.72
C LYS A 403 -0.18 -3.39 7.18
N PHE A 404 0.64 -4.09 6.41
CA PHE A 404 2.05 -4.27 6.74
C PHE A 404 2.84 -3.03 6.33
N ASP A 405 3.81 -2.64 7.15
CA ASP A 405 4.76 -1.60 6.77
C ASP A 405 5.73 -2.11 5.69
N GLN A 406 6.33 -1.16 4.96
CA GLN A 406 7.19 -1.48 3.82
C GLN A 406 8.43 -2.31 4.20
N GLN A 407 9.02 -2.13 5.39
CA GLN A 407 10.20 -2.90 5.81
C GLN A 407 9.82 -4.34 6.13
N THR A 408 8.65 -4.54 6.74
CA THR A 408 8.10 -5.87 6.98
C THR A 408 7.82 -6.57 5.65
N ILE A 409 7.23 -5.88 4.67
CA ILE A 409 6.99 -6.42 3.33
C ILE A 409 8.30 -6.84 2.67
N GLU A 410 9.30 -5.97 2.61
CA GLU A 410 10.60 -6.24 1.96
C GLU A 410 11.31 -7.48 2.52
N LYS A 411 11.17 -7.76 3.83
CA LYS A 411 11.75 -8.95 4.46
C LYS A 411 11.04 -10.25 4.09
N LEU A 412 9.76 -10.19 3.72
CA LEU A 412 8.90 -11.36 3.58
C LEU A 412 8.53 -11.68 2.13
N ILE A 413 8.59 -10.69 1.25
CA ILE A 413 7.99 -10.72 -0.09
C ILE A 413 8.55 -11.82 -1.01
N ASP A 414 9.82 -12.17 -0.85
CA ASP A 414 10.51 -13.24 -1.57
C ASP A 414 10.88 -14.43 -0.66
N GLY A 415 10.26 -14.51 0.52
CA GLY A 415 10.42 -15.65 1.42
C GLY A 415 10.06 -16.96 0.72
N ARG A 416 10.84 -18.02 0.98
CA ARG A 416 10.72 -19.31 0.29
C ARG A 416 10.20 -20.38 1.24
N ASP A 417 9.14 -21.06 0.85
CA ASP A 417 8.60 -22.22 1.56
C ASP A 417 9.48 -23.48 1.36
N LYS A 418 9.10 -24.62 1.92
CA LYS A 418 9.81 -25.91 1.76
C LYS A 418 9.87 -26.41 0.31
N SER A 419 8.94 -25.98 -0.54
CA SER A 419 8.94 -26.24 -1.98
C SER A 419 9.73 -25.18 -2.76
N ASN A 420 10.36 -24.26 -2.05
CA ASN A 420 11.09 -23.12 -2.58
C ASN A 420 10.19 -22.15 -3.36
N SER A 421 8.88 -22.19 -3.09
CA SER A 421 7.88 -21.29 -3.66
C SER A 421 7.83 -20.01 -2.85
N THR A 422 7.55 -18.90 -3.52
CA THR A 422 7.38 -17.57 -2.91
C THR A 422 5.90 -17.20 -2.79
N PRO A 423 5.53 -16.13 -2.05
CA PRO A 423 4.16 -15.60 -2.06
C PRO A 423 3.57 -15.41 -3.46
N LEU A 424 4.41 -14.96 -4.40
CA LEU A 424 4.04 -14.74 -5.79
C LEU A 424 3.70 -16.05 -6.53
N HIS A 425 4.38 -17.16 -6.22
CA HIS A 425 4.02 -18.48 -6.75
C HIS A 425 2.64 -18.92 -6.27
N ARG A 426 2.33 -18.72 -4.98
CA ARG A 426 1.02 -19.06 -4.43
C ARG A 426 -0.08 -18.22 -5.08
N ALA A 427 0.08 -16.90 -5.12
CA ALA A 427 -0.87 -16.01 -5.78
C ALA A 427 -1.11 -16.39 -7.25
N ALA A 428 -0.07 -16.75 -7.99
CA ALA A 428 -0.17 -17.20 -9.38
C ALA A 428 -0.88 -18.56 -9.53
N SER A 429 -0.61 -19.51 -8.63
CA SER A 429 -1.24 -20.84 -8.65
C SER A 429 -2.76 -20.80 -8.43
N PHE A 430 -3.25 -19.79 -7.70
CA PHE A 430 -4.66 -19.56 -7.41
C PHE A 430 -5.28 -18.43 -8.25
N ASN A 431 -4.56 -17.90 -9.25
CA ASN A 431 -5.00 -16.80 -10.12
C ASN A 431 -5.51 -15.55 -9.37
N LYS A 432 -4.84 -15.17 -8.27
CA LYS A 432 -5.17 -13.98 -7.48
C LYS A 432 -4.60 -12.72 -8.12
N HIS A 433 -5.20 -12.27 -9.22
CA HIS A 433 -4.69 -11.18 -10.06
C HIS A 433 -4.32 -9.91 -9.28
N ASP A 434 -5.16 -9.48 -8.34
CA ASP A 434 -4.91 -8.27 -7.57
C ASP A 434 -3.75 -8.43 -6.57
N VAL A 435 -3.62 -9.61 -5.95
CA VAL A 435 -2.48 -9.95 -5.09
C VAL A 435 -1.19 -10.03 -5.91
N ILE A 436 -1.23 -10.62 -7.11
CA ILE A 436 -0.07 -10.68 -8.02
C ILE A 436 0.39 -9.26 -8.37
N ARG A 437 -0.53 -8.39 -8.80
CA ARG A 437 -0.21 -6.99 -9.12
C ARG A 437 0.38 -6.27 -7.91
N TRP A 438 -0.20 -6.46 -6.73
CA TRP A 438 0.29 -5.82 -5.51
C TRP A 438 1.70 -6.31 -5.15
N LEU A 439 1.96 -7.61 -5.16
CA LEU A 439 3.26 -8.19 -4.85
C LEU A 439 4.33 -7.70 -5.84
N LEU A 440 4.05 -7.71 -7.14
CA LEU A 440 4.96 -7.19 -8.16
C LEU A 440 5.25 -5.69 -7.95
N ALA A 441 4.21 -4.89 -7.68
CA ALA A 441 4.36 -3.46 -7.39
C ALA A 441 5.18 -3.19 -6.11
N LYS A 442 5.23 -4.14 -5.18
CA LYS A 442 6.03 -4.09 -3.96
C LYS A 442 7.44 -4.65 -4.11
N GLY A 443 7.82 -5.09 -5.31
CA GLY A 443 9.18 -5.54 -5.62
C GLY A 443 9.39 -7.05 -5.51
N ALA A 444 8.33 -7.85 -5.49
CA ALA A 444 8.46 -9.32 -5.55
C ALA A 444 9.19 -9.75 -6.82
N ASN A 445 10.13 -10.69 -6.71
CA ASN A 445 10.92 -11.13 -7.85
C ASN A 445 10.20 -12.22 -8.68
N PRO A 446 9.77 -11.94 -9.93
CA PRO A 446 9.04 -12.90 -10.77
C PRO A 446 9.94 -13.96 -11.41
N GLU A 447 11.27 -13.88 -11.24
CA GLU A 447 12.22 -14.80 -11.85
C GLU A 447 12.65 -15.95 -10.94
N LEU A 448 12.25 -15.91 -9.67
CA LEU A 448 12.58 -16.97 -8.72
C LEU A 448 11.90 -18.27 -9.10
N LYS A 449 12.67 -19.35 -9.16
CA LYS A 449 12.17 -20.69 -9.45
C LYS A 449 11.98 -21.50 -8.17
N ASN A 450 10.90 -22.25 -8.13
CA ASN A 450 10.65 -23.25 -7.09
C ASN A 450 11.41 -24.57 -7.37
N ASN A 451 11.22 -25.58 -6.51
CA ASN A 451 11.89 -26.88 -6.65
C ASN A 451 11.52 -27.65 -7.93
N ALA A 452 10.40 -27.32 -8.58
CA ALA A 452 10.02 -27.87 -9.88
C ALA A 452 10.66 -27.11 -11.06
N GLY A 453 11.54 -26.13 -10.79
CA GLY A 453 12.19 -25.30 -11.81
C GLY A 453 11.27 -24.28 -12.49
N ARG A 454 10.06 -24.08 -11.96
CA ARG A 454 9.05 -23.18 -12.53
C ARG A 454 9.12 -21.80 -11.87
N ARG A 455 9.04 -20.75 -12.68
CA ARG A 455 8.71 -19.39 -12.22
C ARG A 455 7.23 -19.29 -11.80
N PRO A 456 6.81 -18.24 -11.07
CA PRO A 456 5.41 -18.05 -10.68
C PRO A 456 4.42 -18.14 -11.86
N ASP A 457 4.76 -17.55 -13.02
CA ASP A 457 3.92 -17.51 -14.21
C ASP A 457 3.89 -18.82 -15.04
N GLU A 458 4.76 -19.76 -14.71
CA GLU A 458 4.90 -21.04 -15.41
C GLU A 458 4.09 -22.16 -14.74
N HIS A 459 3.23 -21.84 -13.78
CA HIS A 459 2.34 -22.83 -13.18
C HIS A 459 1.32 -23.34 -14.21
N LEU A 460 1.06 -24.66 -14.19
CA LEU A 460 0.16 -25.32 -15.16
C LEU A 460 -1.27 -24.75 -15.15
N TYR A 461 -1.69 -24.18 -14.01
CA TYR A 461 -3.04 -23.66 -13.78
C TYR A 461 -3.15 -22.12 -13.91
N CYS A 462 -2.08 -21.43 -14.30
CA CYS A 462 -2.14 -19.99 -14.55
C CYS A 462 -2.99 -19.68 -15.78
N ASP A 463 -4.04 -18.87 -15.57
CA ASP A 463 -4.90 -18.38 -16.64
C ASP A 463 -4.18 -17.36 -17.55
N GLY A 464 -4.84 -16.98 -18.63
CA GLY A 464 -4.29 -16.01 -19.58
C GLY A 464 -4.03 -14.63 -18.95
N VAL A 465 -4.84 -14.21 -17.98
CA VAL A 465 -4.75 -12.91 -17.32
C VAL A 465 -3.53 -12.86 -16.40
N THR A 466 -3.32 -13.89 -15.59
CA THR A 466 -2.14 -14.10 -14.76
C THR A 466 -0.88 -13.99 -15.61
N LYS A 467 -0.80 -14.77 -16.70
CA LYS A 467 0.36 -14.73 -17.61
C LYS A 467 0.58 -13.35 -18.21
N GLU A 468 -0.49 -12.65 -18.54
CA GLU A 468 -0.40 -11.30 -19.09
C GLU A 468 0.10 -10.28 -18.07
N ILE A 469 -0.32 -10.37 -16.80
CA ILE A 469 0.20 -9.52 -15.72
C ILE A 469 1.73 -9.69 -15.57
N PHE A 470 2.24 -10.92 -15.65
CA PHE A 470 3.68 -11.16 -15.59
C PHE A 470 4.41 -10.66 -16.85
N ARG A 471 3.80 -10.80 -18.03
CA ARG A 471 4.38 -10.26 -19.28
C ARG A 471 4.47 -8.74 -19.26
N SER A 472 3.39 -8.06 -18.85
CA SER A 472 3.36 -6.60 -18.79
C SER A 472 4.38 -6.04 -17.81
N PHE A 473 4.62 -6.73 -16.68
CA PHE A 473 5.62 -6.34 -15.70
C PHE A 473 7.07 -6.58 -16.18
N ARG A 474 7.32 -7.58 -17.04
CA ARG A 474 8.64 -7.80 -17.64
C ARG A 474 8.97 -6.84 -18.79
N SER A 475 7.95 -6.24 -19.41
CA SER A 475 8.11 -5.28 -20.51
C SER A 475 8.13 -3.82 -20.07
N SER A 476 7.92 -3.56 -18.77
CA SER A 476 8.06 -2.23 -18.13
C SER A 476 9.39 -2.11 -17.41
#